data_AF-A0A848KVV5-F1
#
_entry.id   AF-A0A848KVV5-F1
#
_cell.length_a   1.000
_cell.length_b   1.000
_cell.length_c   1.000
_cell.angle_alpha   90.00
_cell.angle_beta   90.00
_cell.angle_gamma   90.00
#
_symmetry.space_group_name_H-M   'P 1'
#
loop_
_entity.id
_entity.type
_entity.pdbx_description
1 polymer ?
#
loop_
_entity_poly.entity_id
_entity_poly.type
_entity_poly.pdbx_seq_one_letter_code
_entity_poly.pdbx_strand_id
1 'polypeptide(L)'
;MKIVGDVIVARAIRDDGSVSGVQRGTNLLLQRPEVRRQTAQLLAQERAQEAAQMKRDGWSTVVINDRSDAVRRAVPQVLRSTDDIYRRVVQQVMSQPLTTTTEDERLAAVQRALDKFASRGITAFVDERGRRWGLDSYLEMATRTAVARASIDVFAADQQAQGRGLALVSQHVDCAPQCAPYQGRVLSLSGATTGDVRARDGQVPVVASLAEARARGFGHPGCRHYLLPWAEGDEYVEPRPVDPQAYRDSQELRRRERAVRAAQLEQARAITRPARGAARRRVAAAQKAMYEHARAAQIRTQQHRTVANGAR
;
A
#
# COMPACT_ATOMS: atom_id res chain seq x y z
N MET A 1 24.73 -22.78 10.77
CA MET A 1 25.60 -22.02 11.69
C MET A 1 25.73 -20.58 11.16
N LYS A 2 25.93 -19.60 12.05
CA LYS A 2 25.59 -18.15 12.00
C LYS A 2 26.49 -17.23 11.13
N ILE A 3 25.86 -16.18 10.53
CA ILE A 3 26.21 -14.72 10.34
C ILE A 3 27.52 -14.42 9.53
N VAL A 4 27.75 -13.44 8.64
CA VAL A 4 27.50 -11.97 8.49
C VAL A 4 27.78 -11.63 6.99
N GLY A 5 27.12 -10.72 6.26
CA GLY A 5 27.30 -9.26 6.29
C GLY A 5 27.37 -8.64 4.87
N ASP A 6 26.60 -7.59 4.65
CA ASP A 6 26.90 -6.36 3.88
C ASP A 6 27.12 -6.28 2.34
N VAL A 7 26.25 -5.45 1.76
CA VAL A 7 26.51 -4.30 0.86
C VAL A 7 26.42 -4.46 -0.68
N ILE A 8 25.57 -3.57 -1.21
CA ILE A 8 25.34 -3.17 -2.60
C ILE A 8 26.63 -2.74 -3.31
N VAL A 9 26.85 -3.18 -4.56
CA VAL A 9 27.50 -2.33 -5.57
C VAL A 9 26.81 -2.50 -6.93
N ALA A 10 25.78 -1.70 -7.21
CA ALA A 10 25.43 -1.33 -8.57
C ALA A 10 26.31 -0.13 -8.96
N ARG A 11 27.12 -0.30 -9.99
CA ARG A 11 28.19 0.61 -10.41
C ARG A 11 27.59 1.88 -11.02
N ALA A 12 27.81 3.04 -10.40
CA ALA A 12 27.52 4.35 -10.99
C ALA A 12 28.75 4.85 -11.77
N ILE A 13 28.54 5.25 -13.03
CA ILE A 13 29.50 6.03 -13.81
C ILE A 13 29.14 7.51 -13.58
N ARG A 14 30.15 8.36 -13.32
CA ARG A 14 29.98 9.83 -13.25
C ARG A 14 30.30 10.46 -14.61
N ASP A 15 29.67 11.60 -14.89
CA ASP A 15 29.66 12.27 -16.21
C ASP A 15 31.00 12.91 -16.65
N ASP A 16 32.09 12.73 -15.91
CA ASP A 16 33.45 13.05 -16.36
C ASP A 16 34.31 11.80 -16.65
N GLY A 17 33.73 10.61 -16.54
CA GLY A 17 34.35 9.34 -16.91
C GLY A 17 35.40 8.80 -15.93
N SER A 18 35.62 9.40 -14.76
CA SER A 18 36.61 8.88 -13.79
C SER A 18 36.03 7.87 -12.78
N VAL A 19 36.82 6.82 -12.46
CA VAL A 19 36.48 5.74 -11.51
C VAL A 19 37.50 5.73 -10.36
N SER A 20 37.05 5.81 -9.10
CA SER A 20 37.90 5.49 -7.94
C SER A 20 37.89 3.97 -7.70
N GLY A 21 38.96 3.19 -7.79
CA GLY A 21 40.28 3.43 -8.34
C GLY A 21 40.98 2.08 -8.52
N VAL A 22 41.53 1.84 -9.71
CA VAL A 22 42.87 1.27 -9.93
C VAL A 22 43.31 1.84 -11.29
N GLN A 23 44.02 2.97 -11.28
CA GLN A 23 45.06 3.19 -12.28
C GLN A 23 46.39 2.88 -11.59
N ARG A 24 46.87 1.65 -11.76
CA ARG A 24 48.24 1.53 -12.21
C ARG A 24 48.16 1.23 -13.69
N GLY A 25 48.59 2.19 -14.50
CA GLY A 25 48.96 1.96 -15.88
C GLY A 25 47.89 2.28 -16.92
N THR A 26 47.56 3.57 -17.11
CA THR A 26 47.31 4.10 -18.47
C THR A 26 47.35 5.63 -18.48
N ASN A 27 48.26 6.22 -17.70
CA ASN A 27 48.42 7.67 -17.60
C ASN A 27 49.56 8.19 -18.51
N LEU A 28 49.77 7.59 -19.69
CA LEU A 28 50.92 7.93 -20.54
C LEU A 28 50.60 8.24 -22.02
N LEU A 29 49.32 8.32 -22.43
CA LEU A 29 48.95 8.70 -23.80
C LEU A 29 48.24 10.06 -23.91
N LEU A 30 47.65 10.58 -22.82
CA LEU A 30 46.98 11.89 -22.78
C LEU A 30 47.89 13.07 -22.40
N GLN A 31 49.19 12.82 -22.19
CA GLN A 31 50.19 13.87 -21.91
C GLN A 31 50.88 14.40 -23.17
N ARG A 32 50.58 13.84 -24.36
CA ARG A 32 51.14 14.36 -25.62
C ARG A 32 50.32 15.55 -26.12
N PRO A 33 50.94 16.73 -26.32
CA PRO A 33 50.23 17.93 -26.75
C PRO A 33 49.54 17.76 -28.10
N GLU A 34 50.06 16.91 -28.99
CA GLU A 34 49.45 16.65 -30.30
C GLU A 34 48.10 15.91 -30.16
N VAL A 35 48.03 14.93 -29.26
CA VAL A 35 46.80 14.16 -29.00
C VAL A 35 45.73 15.07 -28.41
N ARG A 36 46.09 15.94 -27.44
CA ARG A 36 45.15 16.94 -26.90
C ARG A 36 44.61 17.90 -27.96
N ARG A 37 45.44 18.33 -28.91
CA ARG A 37 45.01 19.21 -30.00
C ARG A 37 44.08 18.48 -30.98
N GLN A 38 44.40 17.23 -31.34
CA GLN A 38 43.54 16.44 -32.21
C GLN A 38 42.20 16.10 -31.56
N THR A 39 42.18 15.73 -30.27
CA THR A 39 40.93 15.48 -29.53
C THR A 39 40.10 16.75 -29.39
N ALA A 40 40.73 17.91 -29.16
CA ALA A 40 40.04 19.19 -29.10
C ALA A 40 39.47 19.62 -30.47
N GLN A 41 40.17 19.33 -31.56
CA GLN A 41 39.70 19.60 -32.92
C GLN A 41 38.51 18.70 -33.30
N LEU A 42 38.56 17.41 -32.96
CA LEU A 42 37.45 16.48 -33.20
C LEU A 42 36.19 16.89 -32.41
N LEU A 43 36.33 17.23 -31.13
CA LEU A 43 35.22 17.73 -30.30
C LEU A 43 34.67 19.08 -30.80
N ALA A 44 35.51 19.93 -31.38
CA ALA A 44 35.06 21.18 -31.99
C ALA A 44 34.30 20.94 -33.31
N GLN A 45 34.72 19.96 -34.11
CA GLN A 45 34.05 19.55 -35.33
C GLN A 45 32.69 18.89 -35.04
N GLU A 46 32.60 18.03 -34.04
CA GLU A 46 31.33 17.43 -33.59
C GLU A 46 30.34 18.51 -33.12
N ARG A 47 30.78 19.46 -32.31
CA ARG A 47 29.95 20.59 -31.86
C ARG A 47 29.48 21.48 -33.01
N ALA A 48 30.33 21.68 -34.02
CA ALA A 48 29.95 22.43 -35.21
C ALA A 48 28.92 21.68 -36.07
N GLN A 49 29.03 20.35 -36.15
CA GLN A 49 28.06 19.48 -36.84
C GLN A 49 26.71 19.44 -36.10
N GLU A 50 26.72 19.37 -34.77
CA GLU A 50 25.52 19.47 -33.92
C GLU A 50 24.85 20.84 -34.05
N ALA A 51 25.61 21.93 -34.06
CA ALA A 51 25.08 23.27 -34.26
C ALA A 51 24.48 23.47 -35.66
N ALA A 52 25.06 22.83 -36.68
CA ALA A 52 24.52 22.82 -38.04
C ALA A 52 23.25 21.95 -38.16
N GLN A 53 23.18 20.84 -37.44
CA GLN A 53 21.97 20.00 -37.31
C GLN A 53 20.84 20.79 -36.65
N MET A 54 21.13 21.48 -35.55
CA MET A 54 20.20 22.31 -34.78
C MET A 54 19.64 23.51 -35.57
N LYS A 55 20.38 24.01 -36.58
CA LYS A 55 19.89 25.03 -37.52
C LYS A 55 19.01 24.48 -38.63
N ARG A 56 19.21 23.22 -39.05
CA ARG A 56 18.37 22.54 -40.06
C ARG A 56 16.99 22.17 -39.49
N ASP A 57 16.93 21.88 -38.20
CA ASP A 57 15.72 21.34 -37.54
C ASP A 57 14.75 22.43 -37.02
N GLY A 58 14.91 23.69 -37.47
CA GLY A 58 13.93 24.78 -37.39
C GLY A 58 13.01 24.80 -36.15
N TRP A 59 13.40 25.52 -35.10
CA TRP A 59 12.53 26.01 -34.01
C TRP A 59 11.43 25.02 -33.54
N SER A 60 11.78 24.02 -32.74
CA SER A 60 10.76 23.32 -31.92
C SER A 60 11.21 22.68 -30.61
N THR A 61 12.48 22.77 -30.16
CA THR A 61 12.84 22.16 -28.87
C THR A 61 13.99 22.85 -28.17
N VAL A 62 13.73 23.96 -27.44
CA VAL A 62 14.46 24.30 -26.20
C VAL A 62 13.57 25.18 -25.30
N VAL A 63 12.81 24.57 -24.39
CA VAL A 63 12.63 25.04 -22.99
C VAL A 63 12.36 23.83 -22.08
N ILE A 64 13.28 22.86 -21.97
CA ILE A 64 13.31 21.90 -20.86
C ILE A 64 14.75 21.40 -20.68
N ASN A 65 15.58 22.05 -19.86
CA ASN A 65 16.80 21.40 -19.35
C ASN A 65 17.20 21.79 -17.91
N ASP A 66 16.44 22.65 -17.23
CA ASP A 66 16.64 22.96 -15.80
C ASP A 66 15.69 22.19 -14.86
N ARG A 67 14.80 21.34 -15.41
CA ARG A 67 13.79 20.60 -14.62
C ARG A 67 14.10 19.11 -14.41
N SER A 68 15.06 18.56 -15.16
CA SER A 68 15.37 17.12 -15.17
C SER A 68 16.20 16.69 -13.97
N ASP A 69 17.20 17.47 -13.53
CA ASP A 69 18.07 17.05 -12.41
C ASP A 69 17.45 17.22 -11.03
N ALA A 70 16.63 18.27 -10.84
CA ALA A 70 15.82 18.43 -9.64
C ALA A 70 14.78 17.31 -9.54
N VAL A 71 14.13 16.93 -10.65
CA VAL A 71 13.18 15.81 -10.70
C VAL A 71 13.90 14.46 -10.52
N ARG A 72 15.07 14.25 -11.14
CA ARG A 72 15.87 13.01 -11.01
C ARG A 72 16.44 12.82 -9.60
N ARG A 73 16.79 13.90 -8.89
CA ARG A 73 17.19 13.85 -7.47
C ARG A 73 15.98 13.72 -6.54
N ALA A 74 14.86 14.36 -6.89
CA ALA A 74 13.62 14.27 -6.13
C ALA A 74 12.99 12.88 -6.25
N VAL A 75 13.09 12.15 -7.36
CA VAL A 75 12.42 10.84 -7.52
C VAL A 75 12.89 9.80 -6.47
N PRO A 76 14.20 9.54 -6.27
CA PRO A 76 14.67 8.65 -5.21
C PRO A 76 14.37 9.19 -3.80
N GLN A 77 14.42 10.51 -3.62
CA GLN A 77 14.16 11.15 -2.32
C GLN A 77 12.67 11.14 -1.95
N VAL A 78 11.78 11.30 -2.94
CA VAL A 78 10.33 11.16 -2.83
C VAL A 78 9.98 9.70 -2.54
N LEU A 79 10.57 8.75 -3.27
CA LEU A 79 10.34 7.31 -3.06
C LEU A 79 10.83 6.83 -1.67
N ARG A 80 12.03 7.23 -1.23
CA ARG A 80 12.49 6.97 0.15
C ARG A 80 11.65 7.70 1.18
N SER A 81 11.23 8.94 0.90
CA SER A 81 10.35 9.69 1.81
C SER A 81 8.98 9.05 1.95
N THR A 82 8.41 8.44 0.90
CA THR A 82 7.10 7.76 1.01
C THR A 82 7.16 6.49 1.86
N ASP A 83 8.27 5.76 1.84
CA ASP A 83 8.44 4.54 2.64
C ASP A 83 8.69 4.87 4.13
N ASP A 84 9.55 5.85 4.41
CA ASP A 84 9.75 6.40 5.77
C ASP A 84 8.49 7.07 6.32
N ILE A 85 7.82 7.79 5.43
CA ILE A 85 6.41 8.15 5.40
C ILE A 85 5.46 7.19 6.10
N TYR A 86 5.14 6.16 5.33
CA TYR A 86 4.32 5.03 5.69
C TYR A 86 4.73 4.42 7.03
N ARG A 87 6.02 4.08 7.19
CA ARG A 87 6.53 3.46 8.40
C ARG A 87 6.30 4.35 9.62
N ARG A 88 6.51 5.67 9.49
CA ARG A 88 6.29 6.63 10.59
C ARG A 88 4.82 6.77 10.95
N VAL A 89 3.91 6.74 9.99
CA VAL A 89 2.45 6.82 10.25
C VAL A 89 1.96 5.56 10.93
N VAL A 90 2.36 4.40 10.41
CA VAL A 90 2.07 3.11 11.02
C VAL A 90 2.65 3.09 12.43
N GLN A 91 3.93 3.43 12.62
CA GLN A 91 4.55 3.52 13.95
C GLN A 91 3.82 4.48 14.89
N GLN A 92 3.39 5.64 14.40
CA GLN A 92 2.66 6.62 15.21
C GLN A 92 1.30 6.07 15.66
N VAL A 93 0.55 5.40 14.77
CA VAL A 93 -0.72 4.75 15.16
C VAL A 93 -0.46 3.58 16.11
N MET A 94 0.55 2.78 15.82
CA MET A 94 0.94 1.62 16.62
C MET A 94 1.54 1.99 17.98
N SER A 95 2.04 3.23 18.15
CA SER A 95 2.54 3.76 19.43
C SER A 95 1.41 4.16 20.38
N GLN A 96 0.17 4.23 19.92
CA GLN A 96 -1.00 4.45 20.77
C GLN A 96 -1.43 3.13 21.44
N PRO A 97 -1.98 3.15 22.66
CA PRO A 97 -2.45 1.93 23.31
C PRO A 97 -3.56 1.27 22.48
N LEU A 98 -3.27 0.09 21.94
CA LEU A 98 -4.15 -0.69 21.06
C LEU A 98 -5.52 -1.01 21.69
N THR A 99 -5.59 -1.01 23.03
CA THR A 99 -6.82 -1.23 23.82
C THR A 99 -7.77 -0.03 23.84
N THR A 100 -7.34 1.14 23.36
CA THR A 100 -8.12 2.39 23.39
C THR A 100 -8.26 3.08 22.04
N THR A 101 -7.58 2.62 20.98
CA THR A 101 -7.62 3.28 19.67
C THR A 101 -9.01 3.19 19.04
N THR A 102 -9.76 4.28 19.13
CA THR A 102 -11.07 4.43 18.48
C THR A 102 -10.92 4.58 16.97
N GLU A 103 -12.01 4.38 16.22
CA GLU A 103 -12.04 4.65 14.79
C GLU A 103 -11.65 6.12 14.48
N ASP A 104 -12.12 7.05 15.30
CA ASP A 104 -11.86 8.48 15.14
C ASP A 104 -10.37 8.82 15.36
N GLU A 105 -9.71 8.22 16.36
CA GLU A 105 -8.28 8.43 16.59
C GLU A 105 -7.41 7.89 15.45
N ARG A 106 -7.78 6.73 14.90
CA ARG A 106 -7.14 6.16 13.71
C ARG A 106 -7.28 7.11 12.52
N LEU A 107 -8.51 7.57 12.25
CA LEU A 107 -8.79 8.50 11.16
C LEU A 107 -8.04 9.83 11.34
N ALA A 108 -7.96 10.35 12.57
CA ALA A 108 -7.21 11.57 12.88
C ALA A 108 -5.70 11.39 12.65
N ALA A 109 -5.12 10.24 12.98
CA ALA A 109 -3.72 9.94 12.70
C ALA A 109 -3.44 9.83 11.19
N VAL A 110 -4.33 9.17 10.45
CA VAL A 110 -4.28 9.13 8.98
C VAL A 110 -4.42 10.53 8.39
N GLN A 111 -5.30 11.38 8.92
CA GLN A 111 -5.46 12.77 8.45
C GLN A 111 -4.19 13.60 8.67
N ARG A 112 -3.59 13.57 9.88
CA ARG A 112 -2.32 14.27 10.16
C ARG A 112 -1.21 13.83 9.23
N ALA A 113 -1.17 12.54 8.90
CA ALA A 113 -0.24 12.02 7.92
C ALA A 113 -0.49 12.66 6.56
N LEU A 114 -1.73 12.58 6.06
CA LEU A 114 -2.13 13.12 4.77
C LEU A 114 -1.80 14.60 4.62
N ASP A 115 -2.04 15.41 5.65
CA ASP A 115 -1.71 16.85 5.62
C ASP A 115 -0.20 17.08 5.41
N LYS A 116 0.63 16.28 6.08
CA LYS A 116 2.10 16.34 5.94
C LYS A 116 2.60 15.89 4.57
N PHE A 117 1.87 15.00 3.91
CA PHE A 117 2.19 14.56 2.55
C PHE A 117 1.70 15.53 1.49
N ALA A 118 0.50 16.08 1.67
CA ALA A 118 -0.09 17.10 0.82
C ALA A 118 0.82 18.34 0.77
N SER A 119 1.39 18.76 1.90
CA SER A 119 2.37 19.86 1.94
C SER A 119 3.67 19.58 1.17
N ARG A 120 3.95 18.32 0.83
CA ARG A 120 5.08 17.87 0.00
C ARG A 120 4.68 17.53 -1.44
N GLY A 121 3.42 17.76 -1.82
CA GLY A 121 2.88 17.47 -3.14
C GLY A 121 2.67 15.98 -3.45
N ILE A 122 2.78 15.09 -2.45
CA ILE A 122 2.64 13.64 -2.64
C ILE A 122 1.18 13.25 -2.43
N THR A 123 0.53 12.76 -3.48
CA THR A 123 -0.92 12.43 -3.46
C THR A 123 -1.24 11.00 -3.91
N ALA A 124 -0.30 10.34 -4.58
CA ALA A 124 -0.42 8.97 -5.04
C ALA A 124 0.96 8.33 -5.18
N PHE A 125 1.00 6.99 -5.16
CA PHE A 125 2.22 6.22 -5.43
C PHE A 125 1.88 4.89 -6.12
N VAL A 126 2.91 4.18 -6.56
CA VAL A 126 2.82 2.85 -7.18
C VAL A 126 3.46 1.86 -6.23
N ASP A 127 2.75 0.78 -5.91
CA ASP A 127 3.32 -0.27 -5.06
C ASP A 127 4.24 -1.22 -5.85
N GLU A 128 4.92 -2.12 -5.13
CA GLU A 128 5.85 -3.11 -5.71
C GLU A 128 5.21 -4.02 -6.76
N ARG A 129 3.87 -4.14 -6.75
CA ARG A 129 3.09 -4.93 -7.71
C ARG A 129 2.56 -4.09 -8.88
N GLY A 130 3.04 -2.85 -9.02
CA GLY A 130 2.65 -1.94 -10.10
C GLY A 130 1.27 -1.32 -9.93
N ARG A 131 0.63 -1.47 -8.77
CA ARG A 131 -0.72 -0.92 -8.54
C ARG A 131 -0.62 0.55 -8.14
N ARG A 132 -1.45 1.39 -8.75
CA ARG A 132 -1.56 2.81 -8.41
C ARG A 132 -2.48 2.98 -7.20
N TRP A 133 -1.99 3.67 -6.18
CA TRP A 133 -2.73 3.96 -4.96
C TRP A 133 -2.86 5.46 -4.75
N GLY A 134 -4.09 5.89 -4.41
CA GLY A 134 -4.28 7.16 -3.72
C GLY A 134 -3.71 7.04 -2.30
N LEU A 135 -2.97 8.06 -1.87
CA LEU A 135 -2.27 8.00 -0.59
C LEU A 135 -3.22 7.84 0.60
N ASP A 136 -4.37 8.50 0.55
CA ASP A 136 -5.50 8.37 1.48
C ASP A 136 -5.95 6.92 1.67
N SER A 137 -6.23 6.26 0.54
CA SER A 137 -6.82 4.92 0.51
C SER A 137 -5.81 3.88 0.98
N TYR A 138 -4.54 4.09 0.68
CA TYR A 138 -3.49 3.19 1.12
C TYR A 138 -3.18 3.35 2.60
N LEU A 139 -3.03 4.58 3.10
CA LEU A 139 -2.75 4.82 4.52
C LEU A 139 -3.88 4.29 5.39
N GLU A 140 -5.14 4.49 5.02
CA GLU A 140 -6.27 3.93 5.78
C GLU A 140 -6.25 2.39 5.75
N MET A 141 -6.06 1.78 4.58
CA MET A 141 -5.97 0.33 4.44
C MET A 141 -4.84 -0.26 5.29
N ALA A 142 -3.66 0.33 5.21
CA ALA A 142 -2.48 -0.18 5.88
C ALA A 142 -2.56 0.01 7.39
N THR A 143 -3.00 1.19 7.84
CA THR A 143 -3.17 1.49 9.25
C THR A 143 -4.19 0.54 9.87
N ARG A 144 -5.36 0.36 9.24
CA ARG A 144 -6.37 -0.59 9.70
C ARG A 144 -5.82 -2.03 9.78
N THR A 145 -5.02 -2.42 8.79
CA THR A 145 -4.39 -3.75 8.75
C THR A 145 -3.38 -3.93 9.88
N ALA A 146 -2.54 -2.93 10.13
CA ALA A 146 -1.56 -2.95 11.20
C ALA A 146 -2.22 -3.05 12.58
N VAL A 147 -3.23 -2.21 12.84
CA VAL A 147 -3.99 -2.23 14.09
C VAL A 147 -4.67 -3.58 14.29
N ALA A 148 -5.41 -4.09 13.29
CA ALA A 148 -6.11 -5.36 13.42
C ALA A 148 -5.17 -6.54 13.72
N ARG A 149 -4.02 -6.61 13.04
CA ARG A 149 -3.01 -7.66 13.29
C ARG A 149 -2.43 -7.56 14.68
N ALA A 150 -2.13 -6.35 15.14
CA ALA A 150 -1.56 -6.15 16.45
C ALA A 150 -2.58 -6.41 17.58
N SER A 151 -3.85 -6.08 17.38
CA SER A 151 -4.92 -6.47 18.31
C SER A 151 -5.00 -7.99 18.45
N ILE A 152 -4.87 -8.74 17.35
CA ILE A 152 -4.79 -10.20 17.39
C ILE A 152 -3.54 -10.68 18.15
N ASP A 153 -2.39 -10.04 17.94
CA ASP A 153 -1.13 -10.40 18.62
C ASP A 153 -1.19 -10.14 20.13
N VAL A 154 -1.71 -8.98 20.54
CA VAL A 154 -1.91 -8.65 21.95
C VAL A 154 -2.89 -9.61 22.60
N PHE A 155 -4.02 -9.90 21.94
CA PHE A 155 -4.99 -10.88 22.41
C PHE A 155 -4.35 -12.26 22.58
N ALA A 156 -3.60 -12.73 21.57
CA ALA A 156 -2.96 -14.04 21.61
C ALA A 156 -1.96 -14.13 22.78
N ALA A 157 -1.11 -13.11 22.94
CA ALA A 157 -0.13 -13.05 24.02
C ALA A 157 -0.79 -13.03 25.42
N ASP A 158 -1.86 -12.25 25.59
CA ASP A 158 -2.63 -12.18 26.83
C ASP A 158 -3.25 -13.54 27.19
N GLN A 159 -3.93 -14.19 26.23
CA GLN A 159 -4.53 -15.50 26.47
C GLN A 159 -3.46 -16.55 26.80
N GLN A 160 -2.33 -16.55 26.09
CA GLN A 160 -1.23 -17.47 26.39
C GLN A 160 -0.62 -17.23 27.77
N ALA A 161 -0.48 -15.97 28.20
CA ALA A 161 0.00 -15.62 29.54
C ALA A 161 -0.96 -16.10 30.65
N GLN A 162 -2.26 -16.18 30.35
CA GLN A 162 -3.28 -16.74 31.23
C GLN A 162 -3.41 -18.27 31.14
N GLY A 163 -2.51 -18.95 30.40
CA GLY A 163 -2.54 -20.40 30.20
C GLY A 163 -3.63 -20.88 29.23
N ARG A 164 -4.27 -19.98 28.47
CA ARG A 164 -5.29 -20.29 27.48
C ARG A 164 -4.66 -20.38 26.09
N GLY A 165 -4.67 -21.57 25.50
CA GLY A 165 -4.00 -21.86 24.23
C GLY A 165 -4.88 -21.80 22.99
N LEU A 166 -6.19 -21.56 23.13
CA LEU A 166 -7.17 -21.69 22.06
C LEU A 166 -7.96 -20.39 21.88
N ALA A 167 -8.44 -20.17 20.66
CA ALA A 167 -9.28 -19.04 20.32
C ALA A 167 -10.25 -19.37 19.18
N LEU A 168 -11.44 -18.78 19.24
CA LEU A 168 -12.45 -18.87 18.20
C LEU A 168 -12.35 -17.68 17.25
N VAL A 169 -12.38 -17.90 15.94
CA VAL A 169 -12.36 -16.82 14.94
C VAL A 169 -13.76 -16.23 14.77
N SER A 170 -13.87 -14.89 14.74
CA SER A 170 -15.14 -14.21 14.49
C SER A 170 -15.78 -14.58 13.13
N GLN A 171 -17.09 -14.32 12.99
CA GLN A 171 -17.82 -14.59 11.73
C GLN A 171 -18.27 -13.31 11.04
N HIS A 172 -18.13 -13.26 9.72
CA HIS A 172 -18.55 -12.16 8.87
C HIS A 172 -19.23 -12.68 7.60
N VAL A 173 -20.26 -11.94 7.14
CA VAL A 173 -21.06 -12.30 5.97
C VAL A 173 -20.22 -12.27 4.68
N ASP A 174 -19.48 -11.19 4.44
CA ASP A 174 -18.60 -11.00 3.28
C ASP A 174 -17.16 -11.47 3.58
N CYS A 175 -17.00 -12.66 4.15
CA CYS A 175 -15.69 -13.24 4.47
C CYS A 175 -14.86 -13.48 3.20
N ALA A 176 -13.59 -13.09 3.23
CA ALA A 176 -12.70 -13.30 2.10
C ALA A 176 -12.29 -14.78 1.94
N PRO A 177 -12.04 -15.26 0.71
CA PRO A 177 -11.71 -16.66 0.46
C PRO A 177 -10.53 -17.18 1.28
N GLN A 178 -9.47 -16.38 1.46
CA GLN A 178 -8.32 -16.76 2.30
C GLN A 178 -8.64 -16.88 3.81
N CYS A 179 -9.71 -16.24 4.29
CA CYS A 179 -10.13 -16.33 5.70
C CYS A 179 -11.24 -17.36 5.92
N ALA A 180 -11.96 -17.75 4.86
CA ALA A 180 -13.10 -18.66 4.93
C ALA A 180 -12.78 -20.00 5.65
N PRO A 181 -11.61 -20.64 5.46
CA PRO A 181 -11.27 -21.88 6.17
C PRO A 181 -11.19 -21.75 7.70
N TYR A 182 -10.96 -20.54 8.21
CA TYR A 182 -10.76 -20.29 9.64
C TYR A 182 -11.98 -19.68 10.32
N GLN A 183 -12.92 -19.11 9.56
CA GLN A 183 -14.06 -18.39 10.10
C GLN A 183 -14.93 -19.28 10.99
N GLY A 184 -15.16 -18.85 12.24
CA GLY A 184 -15.94 -19.62 13.22
C GLY A 184 -15.30 -20.93 13.64
N ARG A 185 -14.00 -21.13 13.36
CA ARG A 185 -13.24 -22.33 13.76
C ARG A 185 -12.30 -22.02 14.91
N VAL A 186 -11.92 -23.06 15.63
CA VAL A 186 -10.95 -22.99 16.73
C VAL A 186 -9.53 -23.02 16.17
N LEU A 187 -8.71 -22.06 16.60
CA LEU A 187 -7.28 -22.00 16.32
C LEU A 187 -6.47 -22.25 17.58
N SER A 188 -5.29 -22.87 17.43
CA SER A 188 -4.27 -22.85 18.48
C SER A 188 -3.45 -21.57 18.40
N LEU A 189 -3.32 -20.86 19.52
CA LEU A 189 -2.53 -19.62 19.58
C LEU A 189 -1.03 -19.89 19.48
N SER A 190 -0.54 -20.95 20.13
CA SER A 190 0.88 -21.36 20.11
C SER A 190 1.21 -22.40 19.04
N GLY A 191 0.21 -23.13 18.55
CA GLY A 191 0.40 -24.35 17.76
C GLY A 191 0.72 -25.60 18.59
N ALA A 192 0.74 -25.50 19.93
CA ALA A 192 0.99 -26.65 20.80
C ALA A 192 -0.22 -27.61 20.88
N THR A 193 -1.42 -27.10 20.65
CA THR A 193 -2.66 -27.90 20.65
C THR A 193 -3.07 -28.20 19.23
N THR A 194 -3.21 -29.48 18.90
CA THR A 194 -3.56 -29.96 17.56
C THR A 194 -4.58 -31.09 17.66
N GLY A 195 -5.32 -31.33 16.58
CA GLY A 195 -6.35 -32.36 16.55
C GLY A 195 -7.65 -31.87 17.18
N ASP A 196 -8.44 -32.82 17.69
CA ASP A 196 -9.75 -32.54 18.24
C ASP A 196 -9.65 -32.21 19.74
N VAL A 197 -10.34 -31.15 20.15
CA VAL A 197 -10.42 -30.68 21.54
C VAL A 197 -11.85 -30.78 22.04
N ARG A 198 -12.03 -30.87 23.36
CA ARG A 198 -13.35 -31.03 23.97
C ARG A 198 -14.15 -29.73 23.88
N ALA A 199 -15.33 -29.78 23.29
CA ALA A 199 -16.38 -28.75 23.41
C ALA A 199 -17.44 -29.20 24.43
N ARG A 200 -18.39 -28.31 24.77
CA ARG A 200 -19.53 -28.64 25.65
C ARG A 200 -20.28 -29.89 25.18
N ASP A 201 -20.63 -29.92 23.89
CA ASP A 201 -21.54 -30.91 23.29
C ASP A 201 -20.83 -31.88 22.33
N GLY A 202 -19.50 -32.06 22.47
CA GLY A 202 -18.74 -33.00 21.65
C GLY A 202 -17.26 -32.67 21.53
N GLN A 203 -16.69 -32.99 20.37
CA GLN A 203 -15.32 -32.64 20.00
C GLN A 203 -15.34 -31.67 18.83
N VAL A 204 -14.39 -30.73 18.83
CA VAL A 204 -14.21 -29.76 17.75
C VAL A 204 -12.76 -29.78 17.26
N PRO A 205 -12.51 -29.77 15.94
CA PRO A 205 -11.16 -29.73 15.41
C PRO A 205 -10.50 -28.37 15.61
N VAL A 206 -9.25 -28.40 16.06
CA VAL A 206 -8.33 -27.26 15.93
C VAL A 206 -7.81 -27.22 14.50
N VAL A 207 -8.29 -26.27 13.69
CA VAL A 207 -8.10 -26.29 12.22
C VAL A 207 -6.70 -25.83 11.78
N ALA A 208 -6.03 -25.04 12.60
CA ALA A 208 -4.67 -24.56 12.38
C ALA A 208 -4.14 -23.86 13.64
N SER A 209 -2.82 -23.69 13.73
CA SER A 209 -2.24 -22.65 14.57
C SER A 209 -2.47 -21.25 13.98
N LEU A 210 -2.43 -20.22 14.81
CA LEU A 210 -2.49 -18.82 14.37
C LEU A 210 -1.37 -18.49 13.37
N ALA A 211 -0.17 -19.06 13.58
CA ALA A 211 0.96 -18.89 12.69
C ALA A 211 0.72 -19.51 11.31
N GLU A 212 0.21 -20.74 11.25
CA GLU A 212 -0.14 -21.42 9.99
C GLU A 212 -1.29 -20.71 9.26
N ALA A 213 -2.32 -20.29 9.99
CA ALA A 213 -3.43 -19.55 9.42
C ALA A 213 -2.93 -18.26 8.74
N ARG A 214 -2.04 -17.51 9.41
CA ARG A 214 -1.40 -16.30 8.84
C ARG A 214 -0.54 -16.60 7.64
N ALA A 215 0.26 -17.66 7.68
CA ALA A 215 1.08 -18.09 6.55
C ALA A 215 0.22 -18.40 5.31
N ARG A 216 -1.01 -18.86 5.51
CA ARG A 216 -2.00 -19.16 4.48
C ARG A 216 -2.94 -17.97 4.15
N GLY A 217 -2.68 -16.79 4.70
CA GLY A 217 -3.38 -15.55 4.32
C GLY A 217 -4.45 -15.04 5.29
N PHE A 218 -4.63 -15.66 6.46
CA PHE A 218 -5.46 -15.10 7.53
C PHE A 218 -4.90 -13.74 7.99
N GLY A 219 -5.78 -12.78 8.27
CA GLY A 219 -5.36 -11.41 8.62
C GLY A 219 -4.76 -10.64 7.44
N HIS A 220 -5.25 -10.88 6.21
CA HIS A 220 -4.86 -10.13 5.02
C HIS A 220 -5.23 -8.63 5.11
N PRO A 221 -4.72 -7.78 4.20
CA PRO A 221 -5.07 -6.36 4.17
C PRO A 221 -6.58 -6.12 4.11
N GLY A 222 -7.10 -5.29 5.03
CA GLY A 222 -8.52 -4.99 5.15
C GLY A 222 -9.40 -6.13 5.71
N CYS A 223 -8.79 -7.19 6.25
CA CYS A 223 -9.48 -8.19 7.06
C CYS A 223 -10.16 -7.54 8.27
N ARG A 224 -11.30 -8.08 8.69
CA ARG A 224 -12.06 -7.59 9.87
C ARG A 224 -12.19 -8.62 10.97
N HIS A 225 -11.61 -9.81 10.76
CA HIS A 225 -11.63 -10.87 11.75
C HIS A 225 -10.88 -10.44 13.01
N TYR A 226 -11.44 -10.83 14.14
CA TYR A 226 -10.83 -10.77 15.45
C TYR A 226 -10.95 -12.15 16.09
N LEU A 227 -10.21 -12.37 17.17
CA LEU A 227 -10.25 -13.60 17.93
C LEU A 227 -11.10 -13.42 19.19
N LEU A 228 -11.81 -14.46 19.55
CA LEU A 228 -12.58 -14.59 20.78
C LEU A 228 -11.89 -15.62 21.68
N PRO A 229 -11.89 -15.41 23.01
CA PRO A 229 -11.38 -16.42 23.93
C PRO A 229 -12.23 -17.68 23.79
N TRP A 230 -11.56 -18.84 23.76
CA TRP A 230 -12.23 -20.13 23.71
C TRP A 230 -11.41 -21.14 24.51
N ALA A 231 -12.08 -21.94 25.33
CA ALA A 231 -11.48 -22.96 26.15
C ALA A 231 -12.19 -24.31 25.95
N GLU A 232 -11.52 -25.39 26.31
CA GLU A 232 -12.15 -26.69 26.32
C GLU A 232 -13.36 -26.71 27.25
N GLY A 233 -14.47 -27.28 26.76
CA GLY A 233 -15.77 -27.29 27.43
C GLY A 233 -16.66 -26.08 27.12
N ASP A 234 -16.16 -25.07 26.39
CA ASP A 234 -17.00 -23.99 25.88
C ASP A 234 -18.00 -24.50 24.83
N GLU A 235 -19.08 -23.74 24.66
CA GLU A 235 -20.03 -23.98 23.58
C GLU A 235 -19.33 -23.74 22.23
N TYR A 236 -19.60 -24.63 21.28
CA TYR A 236 -19.14 -24.49 19.91
C TYR A 236 -20.31 -24.70 18.96
N VAL A 237 -20.57 -23.67 18.15
CA VAL A 237 -21.59 -23.69 17.12
C VAL A 237 -20.90 -23.77 15.77
N GLU A 238 -21.22 -24.82 15.02
CA GLU A 238 -20.66 -25.03 13.68
C GLU A 238 -20.95 -23.80 12.79
N PRO A 239 -19.93 -23.20 12.16
CA PRO A 239 -20.13 -21.99 11.39
C PRO A 239 -20.98 -22.26 10.16
N ARG A 240 -21.82 -21.28 9.82
CA ARG A 240 -22.56 -21.32 8.56
C ARG A 240 -21.57 -21.28 7.39
N PRO A 241 -21.84 -22.02 6.30
CA PRO A 241 -21.03 -21.93 5.09
C PRO A 241 -20.89 -20.48 4.61
N VAL A 242 -19.67 -20.10 4.23
CA VAL A 242 -19.39 -18.78 3.66
C VAL A 242 -19.97 -18.72 2.26
N ASP A 243 -20.83 -17.75 1.98
CA ASP A 243 -21.27 -17.45 0.62
C ASP A 243 -20.18 -16.68 -0.15
N PRO A 244 -19.60 -17.26 -1.22
CA PRO A 244 -18.61 -16.56 -2.03
C PRO A 244 -19.17 -15.33 -2.74
N GLN A 245 -20.49 -15.28 -3.00
CA GLN A 245 -21.13 -14.17 -3.68
C GLN A 245 -21.16 -12.91 -2.79
N ALA A 246 -21.46 -13.04 -1.51
CA ALA A 246 -21.38 -11.94 -0.54
C ALA A 246 -20.02 -11.21 -0.57
N TYR A 247 -18.90 -11.95 -0.69
CA TYR A 247 -17.58 -11.33 -0.83
C TYR A 247 -17.43 -10.60 -2.17
N ARG A 248 -17.87 -11.21 -3.29
CA ARG A 248 -17.83 -10.58 -4.62
C ARG A 248 -18.64 -9.29 -4.66
N ASP A 249 -19.83 -9.29 -4.08
CA ASP A 249 -20.71 -8.13 -4.01
C ASP A 249 -20.11 -7.00 -3.17
N SER A 250 -19.46 -7.35 -2.05
CA SER A 250 -18.68 -6.40 -1.24
C SER A 250 -17.52 -5.79 -2.03
N GLN A 251 -16.80 -6.58 -2.85
CA GLN A 251 -15.72 -6.07 -3.70
C GLN A 251 -16.22 -5.15 -4.82
N GLU A 252 -17.34 -5.51 -5.47
CA GLU A 252 -17.95 -4.69 -6.51
C GLU A 252 -18.50 -3.38 -5.95
N LEU A 253 -19.10 -3.40 -4.75
CA LEU A 253 -19.50 -2.18 -4.05
C LEU A 253 -18.29 -1.26 -3.81
N ARG A 254 -17.17 -1.79 -3.29
CA ARG A 254 -15.94 -1.01 -3.07
C ARG A 254 -15.38 -0.43 -4.37
N ARG A 255 -15.50 -1.15 -5.50
CA ARG A 255 -15.10 -0.64 -6.82
C ARG A 255 -15.96 0.55 -7.23
N ARG A 256 -17.28 0.47 -7.00
CA ARG A 256 -18.23 1.57 -7.29
C ARG A 256 -18.00 2.78 -6.38
N GLU A 257 -17.73 2.56 -5.09
CA GLU A 257 -17.34 3.64 -4.16
C GLU A 257 -16.07 4.38 -4.65
N ARG A 258 -15.06 3.66 -5.16
CA ARG A 258 -13.88 4.29 -5.79
C ARG A 258 -14.23 5.09 -7.03
N ALA A 259 -15.15 4.60 -7.87
CA ALA A 259 -15.61 5.33 -9.06
C ALA A 259 -16.34 6.64 -8.68
N VAL A 260 -17.16 6.62 -7.62
CA VAL A 260 -17.80 7.83 -7.08
C VAL A 260 -16.75 8.85 -6.63
N ARG A 261 -15.75 8.42 -5.85
CA ARG A 261 -14.66 9.32 -5.41
C ARG A 261 -13.86 9.89 -6.57
N ALA A 262 -13.54 9.07 -7.58
CA ALA A 262 -12.85 9.54 -8.78
C ALA A 262 -13.67 10.59 -9.55
N ALA A 263 -14.99 10.39 -9.69
CA ALA A 263 -15.87 11.35 -10.35
C ALA A 263 -15.99 12.67 -9.55
N GLN A 264 -16.02 12.61 -8.22
CA GLN A 264 -16.03 13.80 -7.36
C GLN A 264 -14.72 14.59 -7.46
N LEU A 265 -13.57 13.91 -7.51
CA LEU A 265 -12.27 14.56 -7.74
C LEU A 265 -12.20 15.23 -9.11
N GLU A 266 -12.76 14.61 -10.14
CA GLU A 266 -12.88 15.23 -11.47
C GLU A 266 -13.79 16.46 -11.43
N GLN A 267 -14.92 16.37 -10.72
CA GLN A 267 -15.83 17.50 -10.54
C GLN A 267 -15.16 18.68 -9.85
N ALA A 268 -14.36 18.44 -8.80
CA ALA A 268 -13.61 19.48 -8.09
C ALA A 268 -12.60 20.20 -9.00
N ARG A 269 -12.08 19.52 -10.03
CA ARG A 269 -11.10 20.07 -10.98
C ARG A 269 -11.74 20.75 -12.19
N ALA A 270 -13.06 20.67 -12.35
CA ALA A 270 -13.75 21.17 -13.52
C ALA A 270 -13.87 22.71 -13.53
N ILE A 271 -13.19 23.37 -14.47
CA ILE A 271 -13.15 24.84 -14.57
C ILE A 271 -14.30 25.37 -15.45
N THR A 272 -14.50 24.82 -16.64
CA THR A 272 -15.46 25.37 -17.62
C THR A 272 -16.91 24.95 -17.29
N ARG A 273 -17.89 25.77 -17.69
CA ARG A 273 -19.32 25.44 -17.54
C ARG A 273 -19.69 24.07 -18.16
N PRO A 274 -19.28 23.74 -19.40
CA PRO A 274 -19.53 22.41 -19.97
C PRO A 274 -18.88 21.28 -19.18
N ALA A 275 -17.62 21.46 -18.74
CA ALA A 275 -16.90 20.45 -17.96
C ALA A 275 -17.56 20.21 -16.59
N ARG A 276 -18.01 21.27 -15.90
CA ARG A 276 -18.75 21.15 -14.64
C ARG A 276 -20.06 20.38 -14.83
N GLY A 277 -20.78 20.65 -15.91
CA GLY A 277 -22.00 19.91 -16.27
C GLY A 277 -21.73 18.42 -16.52
N ALA A 278 -20.68 18.10 -17.27
CA ALA A 278 -20.28 16.72 -17.54
C ALA A 278 -19.86 15.97 -16.26
N ALA A 279 -19.04 16.60 -15.41
CA ALA A 279 -18.58 15.99 -14.17
C ALA A 279 -19.73 15.74 -13.17
N ARG A 280 -20.68 16.67 -13.04
CA ARG A 280 -21.92 16.47 -12.25
C ARG A 280 -22.71 15.25 -12.71
N ARG A 281 -22.89 15.08 -14.03
CA ARG A 281 -23.56 13.90 -14.60
C ARG A 281 -22.82 12.61 -14.29
N ARG A 282 -21.48 12.61 -14.33
CA ARG A 282 -20.66 11.43 -13.98
C ARG A 282 -20.79 11.05 -12.51
N VAL A 283 -20.79 12.02 -11.60
CA VAL A 283 -21.01 11.76 -10.17
C VAL A 283 -22.40 11.14 -9.95
N ALA A 284 -23.44 11.73 -10.54
CA ALA A 284 -24.80 11.20 -10.43
C ALA A 284 -24.91 9.77 -10.99
N ALA A 285 -24.32 9.51 -12.16
CA ALA A 285 -24.30 8.17 -12.76
C ALA A 285 -23.55 7.14 -11.89
N ALA A 286 -22.38 7.51 -11.36
CA ALA A 286 -21.60 6.63 -10.47
C ALA A 286 -22.35 6.34 -9.15
N GLN A 287 -22.99 7.35 -8.56
CA GLN A 287 -23.80 7.18 -7.35
C GLN A 287 -25.01 6.28 -7.63
N LYS A 288 -25.74 6.51 -8.72
CA LYS A 288 -26.86 5.65 -9.13
C LYS A 288 -26.42 4.20 -9.27
N ALA A 289 -25.34 3.96 -10.02
CA ALA A 289 -24.79 2.62 -10.23
C ALA A 289 -24.35 1.95 -8.91
N MET A 290 -23.80 2.72 -7.96
CA MET A 290 -23.46 2.22 -6.63
C MET A 290 -24.71 1.81 -5.83
N TYR A 291 -25.74 2.66 -5.78
CA TYR A 291 -26.96 2.37 -5.03
C TYR A 291 -27.77 1.22 -5.64
N GLU A 292 -27.80 1.10 -6.97
CA GLU A 292 -28.43 -0.02 -7.67
C GLU A 292 -27.78 -1.36 -7.28
N HIS A 293 -26.44 -1.41 -7.29
CA HIS A 293 -25.70 -2.59 -6.84
C HIS A 293 -25.95 -2.90 -5.37
N ALA A 294 -25.86 -1.89 -4.51
CA ALA A 294 -26.08 -2.05 -3.07
C ALA A 294 -27.50 -2.58 -2.76
N ARG A 295 -28.52 -2.09 -3.49
CA ARG A 295 -29.90 -2.56 -3.36
C ARG A 295 -30.05 -4.00 -3.87
N ALA A 296 -29.49 -4.31 -5.03
CA ALA A 296 -29.56 -5.65 -5.63
C ALA A 296 -28.87 -6.71 -4.75
N ALA A 297 -27.70 -6.38 -4.20
CA ALA A 297 -26.94 -7.25 -3.31
C ALA A 297 -27.41 -7.20 -1.84
N GLN A 298 -28.39 -6.34 -1.51
CA GLN A 298 -28.87 -6.10 -0.14
C GLN A 298 -27.76 -5.69 0.86
N ILE A 299 -26.76 -4.93 0.39
CA ILE A 299 -25.63 -4.44 1.20
C ILE A 299 -25.80 -2.96 1.53
N ARG A 300 -25.49 -2.58 2.78
CA ARG A 300 -25.51 -1.18 3.21
C ARG A 300 -24.31 -0.40 2.65
N THR A 301 -24.58 0.76 2.05
CA THR A 301 -23.53 1.70 1.62
C THR A 301 -22.96 2.46 2.83
N GLN A 302 -21.69 2.87 2.74
CA GLN A 302 -21.03 3.65 3.78
C GLN A 302 -20.70 5.04 3.25
N GLN A 303 -21.39 6.07 3.75
CA GLN A 303 -21.27 7.43 3.24
C GLN A 303 -19.84 7.97 3.30
N HIS A 304 -19.11 7.71 4.39
CA HIS A 304 -17.72 8.16 4.53
C HIS A 304 -16.77 7.59 3.45
N ARG A 305 -17.11 6.47 2.81
CA ARG A 305 -16.28 5.84 1.76
C ARG A 305 -16.45 6.46 0.37
N THR A 306 -17.50 7.26 0.19
CA THR A 306 -17.81 7.90 -1.09
C THR A 306 -17.42 9.37 -1.14
N VAL A 307 -16.96 9.94 -0.03
CA VAL A 307 -16.50 11.34 0.04
C VAL A 307 -15.05 11.43 -0.42
N ALA A 308 -14.78 12.25 -1.43
CA ALA A 308 -13.43 12.62 -1.83
C ALA A 308 -12.85 13.70 -0.89
N ASN A 309 -11.70 13.44 -0.27
CA ASN A 309 -10.92 14.47 0.42
C ASN A 309 -10.42 15.50 -0.59
N GLY A 310 -10.78 16.77 -0.41
CA GLY A 310 -10.44 17.89 -1.31
C GLY A 310 -11.60 18.45 -2.15
N ALA A 311 -12.85 18.04 -1.91
CA ALA A 311 -14.05 18.57 -2.57
C ALA A 311 -14.82 19.61 -1.72
N ARG A 312 -14.12 20.36 -0.85
CA ARG A 312 -14.69 21.52 -0.15
C ARG A 312 -14.31 22.81 -0.86
#